data_AF-A0A3M2DLY5-F1
#
_entry.id   AF-A0A3M2DLY5-F1
#
_cell.length_a   1.000
_cell.length_b   1.000
_cell.length_c   1.000
_cell.angle_alpha   90.00
_cell.angle_beta   90.00
_cell.angle_gamma   90.00
#
_symmetry.space_group_name_H-M   'P 1'
#
loop_
_entity.id
_entity.type
_entity.pdbx_description
1 polymer ?
#
loop_
_entity_poly.entity_id
_entity_poly.type
_entity_poly.pdbx_seq_one_letter_code
_entity_poly.pdbx_strand_id
1 'polypeptide(L)'
;MRNTFLYGAMLVGLGLLIYGFTLSPAPAAAAGAAKNLQVFPKNTPKKELKKAMKQIAKALDVQCDHCHDLDDMSKDTDNKKIARDMMRMTMELNKKYFKGKQRVTCMTCHNGAKEPK
;
A
#
# COMPACT_ATOMS: atom_id res chain seq x y z
N MET A 1 8.35 -9.52 -71.38
CA MET A 1 7.47 -10.41 -70.59
C MET A 1 6.63 -9.54 -69.68
N ARG A 2 5.37 -9.34 -70.05
CA ARG A 2 4.36 -8.57 -69.31
C ARG A 2 3.07 -9.37 -69.44
N ASN A 3 2.46 -9.77 -68.32
CA ASN A 3 1.04 -10.09 -68.31
C ASN A 3 0.48 -10.01 -66.88
N THR A 4 -0.37 -9.01 -66.70
CA THR A 4 -1.45 -8.90 -65.70
C THR A 4 -2.64 -9.76 -66.13
N PHE A 5 -3.55 -10.04 -65.17
CA PHE A 5 -4.90 -10.65 -65.26
C PHE A 5 -4.99 -11.98 -64.45
N LEU A 6 -5.97 -12.32 -63.61
CA LEU A 6 -7.22 -11.71 -63.12
C LEU A 6 -7.77 -12.55 -61.95
N TYR A 7 -8.52 -11.88 -61.06
CA TYR A 7 -9.69 -12.33 -60.26
C TYR A 7 -9.63 -13.59 -59.37
N GLY A 8 -9.94 -13.36 -58.08
CA GLY A 8 -10.45 -14.37 -57.15
C GLY A 8 -10.90 -13.72 -55.84
N ALA A 9 -12.14 -13.25 -55.79
CA ALA A 9 -12.79 -12.69 -54.61
C ALA A 9 -13.21 -13.79 -53.61
N MET A 10 -12.98 -13.58 -52.31
CA MET A 10 -13.72 -14.20 -51.18
C MET A 10 -13.34 -13.43 -49.91
N LEU A 11 -14.09 -12.41 -49.49
CA LEU A 11 -15.29 -12.43 -48.64
C LEU A 11 -15.13 -13.12 -47.26
N VAL A 12 -15.33 -12.29 -46.22
CA VAL A 12 -15.76 -12.60 -44.83
C VAL A 12 -14.68 -13.24 -43.92
N GLY A 13 -14.39 -12.76 -42.71
CA GLY A 13 -15.00 -11.72 -41.90
C GLY A 13 -14.42 -11.71 -40.48
N LEU A 14 -15.00 -10.86 -39.63
CA LEU A 14 -14.84 -10.78 -38.17
C LEU A 14 -13.42 -10.59 -37.63
N GLY A 15 -13.00 -9.32 -37.54
CA GLY A 15 -11.78 -8.95 -36.82
C GLY A 15 -11.89 -7.63 -36.11
N LEU A 16 -12.98 -7.35 -35.38
CA LEU A 16 -13.11 -6.16 -34.51
C LEU A 16 -14.08 -6.45 -33.35
N LEU A 17 -13.71 -7.39 -32.48
CA LEU A 17 -14.23 -7.42 -31.11
C LEU A 17 -13.39 -6.47 -30.26
N ILE A 18 -13.67 -5.17 -30.42
CA ILE A 18 -13.37 -4.14 -29.43
C ILE A 18 -14.25 -4.45 -28.22
N TYR A 19 -13.81 -5.39 -27.38
CA TYR A 19 -14.31 -5.51 -26.02
C TYR A 19 -13.86 -4.25 -25.28
N GLY A 20 -14.79 -3.30 -25.19
CA GLY A 20 -14.70 -2.18 -24.27
C GLY A 20 -14.63 -2.73 -22.85
N PHE A 21 -13.41 -2.98 -22.37
CA PHE A 21 -13.16 -3.16 -20.96
C PHE A 21 -13.16 -1.76 -20.34
N THR A 22 -14.36 -1.23 -20.05
CA THR A 22 -14.48 -0.07 -19.18
C THR A 22 -13.98 -0.50 -17.81
N LEU A 23 -12.79 -0.01 -17.44
CA LEU A 23 -12.31 -0.07 -16.06
C LEU A 23 -13.32 0.73 -15.22
N SER A 24 -14.33 0.05 -14.68
CA SER A 24 -15.15 0.62 -13.63
C SER A 24 -14.26 0.81 -12.41
N PRO A 25 -14.00 2.04 -11.94
CA PRO A 25 -13.33 2.21 -10.66
C PRO A 25 -14.24 1.61 -9.60
N ALA A 26 -13.75 0.57 -8.92
CA ALA A 26 -14.44 -0.02 -7.79
C ALA A 26 -14.83 1.12 -6.82
N PRO A 27 -16.06 1.12 -6.28
CA PRO A 27 -16.50 2.17 -5.38
C PRO A 27 -15.51 2.21 -4.22
N ALA A 28 -14.86 3.36 -4.04
CA ALA A 28 -14.06 3.63 -2.86
C ALA A 28 -15.00 3.45 -1.67
N ALA A 29 -14.87 2.31 -0.99
CA ALA A 29 -15.69 1.97 0.15
C ALA A 29 -15.64 3.16 1.10
N ALA A 30 -16.81 3.73 1.39
CA ALA A 30 -17.02 4.79 2.37
C ALA A 30 -16.68 4.24 3.77
N ALA A 31 -15.39 4.07 4.03
CA ALA A 31 -14.85 3.76 5.34
C ALA A 31 -14.51 5.10 5.97
N GLY A 32 -15.15 5.44 7.09
CA GLY A 32 -14.86 6.64 7.86
C GLY A 32 -13.34 6.84 7.98
N ALA A 33 -12.87 8.00 7.56
CA ALA A 33 -11.46 8.32 7.49
C ALA A 33 -10.82 8.15 8.88
N ALA A 34 -9.66 7.51 8.93
CA ALA A 34 -8.89 7.48 10.17
C ALA A 34 -8.50 8.92 10.56
N LYS A 35 -8.64 9.23 11.84
CA LYS A 35 -8.31 10.55 12.39
C LYS A 35 -6.85 10.58 12.87
N ASN A 36 -6.27 11.78 12.92
CA ASN A 36 -4.90 12.02 13.40
C ASN A 36 -3.81 11.19 12.68
N LEU A 37 -3.91 11.09 11.35
CA LEU A 37 -2.83 10.54 10.53
C LEU A 37 -1.75 11.61 10.30
N GLN A 38 -0.56 11.38 10.85
CA GLN A 38 0.58 12.31 10.75
C GLN A 38 1.73 11.79 9.87
N VAL A 39 1.76 10.48 9.62
CA VAL A 39 2.79 9.81 8.80
C VAL A 39 2.18 9.22 7.53
N PHE A 40 1.03 8.57 7.64
CA PHE A 40 0.28 8.10 6.47
C PHE A 40 -0.47 9.24 5.78
N PRO A 41 -0.67 9.17 4.45
CA PRO A 41 -1.59 10.06 3.74
C PRO A 41 -3.00 10.04 4.37
N LYS A 42 -3.65 11.21 4.46
CA LYS A 42 -4.97 11.34 5.10
C LYS A 42 -6.08 10.52 4.43
N ASN A 43 -5.92 10.22 3.14
CA ASN A 43 -6.84 9.41 2.34
C ASN A 43 -6.45 7.91 2.28
N THR A 44 -5.54 7.45 3.14
CA THR A 44 -5.13 6.04 3.14
C THR A 44 -6.33 5.13 3.46
N PRO A 45 -6.63 4.11 2.65
CA PRO A 45 -7.73 3.19 2.92
C PRO A 45 -7.57 2.47 4.27
N LYS A 46 -8.68 2.30 5.00
CA LYS A 46 -8.69 1.65 6.33
C LYS A 46 -8.04 0.26 6.33
N LYS A 47 -8.20 -0.51 5.25
CA LYS A 47 -7.59 -1.83 5.08
C LYS A 47 -6.05 -1.77 5.07
N GLU A 48 -5.49 -0.79 4.37
CA GLU A 48 -4.04 -0.59 4.28
C GLU A 48 -3.46 -0.10 5.61
N LEU A 49 -4.16 0.81 6.30
CA LEU A 49 -3.79 1.22 7.66
C LEU A 49 -3.74 0.02 8.60
N LYS A 50 -4.80 -0.80 8.63
CA LYS A 50 -4.86 -1.99 9.50
C LYS A 50 -3.76 -2.99 9.16
N LYS A 51 -3.41 -3.16 7.88
CA LYS A 51 -2.31 -4.01 7.43
C LYS A 51 -0.97 -3.50 7.96
N ALA A 52 -0.68 -2.21 7.82
CA ALA A 52 0.54 -1.61 8.35
C ALA A 52 0.65 -1.73 9.87
N MET A 53 -0.44 -1.46 10.60
CA MET A 53 -0.45 -1.59 12.06
C MET A 53 -0.15 -3.03 12.51
N LYS A 54 -0.73 -4.03 11.85
CA LYS A 54 -0.44 -5.45 12.12
C LYS A 54 1.03 -5.82 11.85
N GLN A 55 1.63 -5.26 10.81
CA GLN A 55 3.05 -5.49 10.50
C GLN A 55 3.96 -4.90 11.57
N ILE A 56 3.66 -3.69 12.05
CA ILE A 56 4.40 -3.05 13.14
C ILE A 56 4.25 -3.85 14.43
N ALA A 57 3.01 -4.19 14.82
CA ALA A 57 2.72 -4.99 15.99
C ALA A 57 3.47 -6.33 15.98
N LYS A 58 3.48 -7.04 14.84
CA LYS A 58 4.24 -8.28 14.66
C LYS A 58 5.75 -8.09 14.80
N ALA A 59 6.30 -6.98 14.30
CA ALA A 59 7.74 -6.74 14.38
C ALA A 59 8.24 -6.48 15.80
N LEU A 60 7.39 -5.93 16.65
CA LEU A 60 7.69 -5.61 18.04
C LEU A 60 7.19 -6.70 19.02
N ASP A 61 6.42 -7.68 18.53
CA ASP A 61 5.71 -8.68 19.33
C ASP A 61 4.80 -8.08 20.41
N VAL A 62 3.97 -7.12 20.01
CA VAL A 62 3.04 -6.41 20.90
C VAL A 62 1.60 -6.42 20.37
N GLN A 63 0.64 -6.13 21.25
CA GLN A 63 -0.77 -5.94 20.90
C GLN A 63 -1.11 -4.46 20.62
N CYS A 64 -2.32 -4.19 20.12
CA CYS A 64 -2.73 -2.85 19.67
C CYS A 64 -2.74 -1.80 20.79
N ASP A 65 -3.12 -2.22 21.99
CA ASP A 65 -3.18 -1.42 23.22
C ASP A 65 -1.80 -0.94 23.69
N HIS A 66 -0.73 -1.58 23.22
CA HIS A 66 0.63 -1.12 23.47
C HIS A 66 0.85 0.31 22.98
N CYS A 67 0.27 0.65 21.82
CA CYS A 67 0.41 1.96 21.20
C CYS A 67 -0.89 2.76 21.19
N HIS A 68 -2.06 2.13 21.25
CA HIS A 68 -3.34 2.83 21.07
C HIS A 68 -4.20 2.81 22.33
N ASP A 69 -4.90 3.92 22.59
CA ASP A 69 -6.11 3.91 23.42
C ASP A 69 -7.21 3.16 22.64
N LEU A 70 -7.73 2.07 23.20
CA LEU A 70 -8.70 1.20 22.53
C LEU A 70 -10.08 1.84 22.34
N ASP A 71 -10.44 2.81 23.18
CA ASP A 71 -11.68 3.56 23.08
C ASP A 71 -11.58 4.66 22.02
N ASP A 72 -10.39 5.23 21.84
CA ASP A 72 -10.11 6.21 20.78
C ASP A 72 -8.70 6.06 20.17
N MET A 73 -8.63 5.30 19.07
CA MET A 73 -7.41 5.10 18.27
C MET A 73 -6.72 6.38 17.80
N SER A 74 -7.44 7.51 17.76
CA SER A 74 -6.92 8.79 17.27
C SER A 74 -6.10 9.53 18.32
N LYS A 75 -6.32 9.27 19.62
CA LYS A 75 -5.54 9.86 20.71
C LYS A 75 -4.07 9.52 20.59
N ASP A 76 -3.24 10.43 21.08
CA ASP A 76 -1.82 10.23 21.16
C ASP A 76 -1.45 9.62 22.51
N THR A 77 -0.80 8.47 22.45
CA THR A 77 -0.07 7.87 23.58
C THR A 77 1.43 8.12 23.36
N ASP A 78 2.24 7.91 24.38
CA ASP A 78 3.69 8.11 24.25
C ASP A 78 4.32 7.08 23.31
N ASN A 79 3.91 5.81 23.39
CA ASN A 79 4.36 4.77 22.45
C ASN A 79 3.96 5.07 21.01
N LYS A 80 2.77 5.66 20.78
CA LYS A 80 2.34 6.08 19.42
C LYS A 80 3.20 7.22 18.87
N LYS A 81 3.59 8.19 19.71
CA LYS A 81 4.50 9.27 19.31
C LYS A 81 5.85 8.68 18.89
N ILE A 82 6.44 7.83 19.72
CA ILE A 82 7.71 7.13 19.42
C ILE A 82 7.60 6.31 18.13
N ALA A 83 6.50 5.55 17.97
CA ALA A 83 6.28 4.75 16.76
C ALA A 83 6.25 5.62 15.49
N ARG A 84 5.68 6.84 15.55
CA ARG A 84 5.73 7.77 14.41
C ARG A 84 7.13 8.23 14.09
N ASP A 85 7.94 8.51 15.10
CA ASP A 85 9.35 8.88 14.90
C ASP A 85 10.14 7.72 14.28
N MET A 86 9.91 6.49 14.74
CA MET A 86 10.50 5.29 14.14
C MET A 86 10.05 5.06 12.70
N MET A 87 8.78 5.34 12.37
CA MET A 87 8.31 5.30 10.99
C MET A 87 9.03 6.34 10.12
N ARG A 88 9.23 7.57 10.61
CA ARG A 88 10.00 8.59 9.87
C ARG A 88 11.44 8.15 9.65
N MET A 89 12.10 7.65 10.70
CA MET A 89 13.46 7.13 10.61
C MET A 89 13.58 6.02 9.56
N THR A 90 12.69 5.02 9.57
CA THR A 90 12.74 3.92 8.58
C THR A 90 12.48 4.40 7.15
N MET A 91 11.55 5.35 6.95
CA MET A 91 11.35 5.99 5.64
C MET A 91 12.61 6.74 5.18
N GLU A 92 13.26 7.48 6.07
CA GLU A 92 14.50 8.22 5.76
C GLU A 92 15.66 7.29 5.42
N LEU A 93 15.88 6.22 6.19
CA LEU A 93 16.91 5.21 5.90
C LEU A 93 16.69 4.58 4.52
N ASN A 94 15.46 4.18 4.20
CA ASN A 94 15.11 3.61 2.90
C ASN A 94 15.30 4.61 1.75
N LYS A 95 14.91 5.86 1.96
CA LYS A 95 15.11 6.93 0.97
C LYS A 95 16.60 7.19 0.72
N LYS A 96 17.38 7.38 1.79
CA LYS A 96 18.78 7.81 1.75
C LYS A 96 19.70 6.71 1.20
N TYR A 97 19.56 5.48 1.68
CA TYR A 97 20.52 4.41 1.39
C TYR A 97 20.03 3.38 0.38
N PHE A 98 18.72 3.31 0.12
CA PHE A 98 18.13 2.26 -0.70
C PHE A 98 17.28 2.78 -1.87
N LYS A 99 17.50 4.04 -2.29
CA LYS A 99 16.79 4.69 -3.41
C LYS A 99 15.26 4.63 -3.25
N GLY A 100 14.78 4.73 -2.02
CA GLY A 100 13.36 4.64 -1.67
C GLY A 100 12.79 3.22 -1.66
N LYS A 101 13.57 2.18 -1.98
CA LYS A 101 13.13 0.80 -1.86
C LYS A 101 13.06 0.40 -0.38
N GLN A 102 11.99 -0.28 0.00
CA GLN A 102 11.84 -0.77 1.38
C GLN A 102 12.81 -1.92 1.64
N ARG A 103 13.90 -1.64 2.35
CA ARG A 103 14.95 -2.60 2.75
C ARG A 103 15.11 -2.67 4.27
N VAL A 104 14.94 -1.54 4.95
CA VAL A 104 14.87 -1.44 6.41
C VAL A 104 13.40 -1.40 6.82
N THR A 105 13.02 -2.25 7.78
CA THR A 105 11.68 -2.29 8.36
C THR A 105 11.79 -2.35 9.88
N CYS A 106 10.67 -2.24 10.60
CA CYS A 106 10.65 -2.46 12.05
C CYS A 106 11.28 -3.82 12.43
N MET A 107 11.03 -4.85 11.61
CA MET A 107 11.56 -6.21 11.83
C MET A 107 13.08 -6.27 11.75
N THR A 108 13.72 -5.39 10.96
CA THR A 108 15.18 -5.37 10.80
C THR A 108 15.91 -5.13 12.12
N CYS A 109 15.32 -4.33 13.03
CA CYS A 109 15.94 -3.99 14.31
C CYS A 109 15.23 -4.64 15.50
N HIS A 110 13.90 -4.58 15.54
CA HIS A 110 13.13 -5.14 16.65
C HIS A 110 13.13 -6.67 16.67
N ASN A 111 13.15 -7.30 15.49
CA ASN A 111 13.26 -8.75 15.34
C ASN A 111 12.34 -9.57 16.27
N GLY A 112 11.08 -9.14 16.43
CA GLY A 112 10.11 -9.80 17.31
C GLY A 112 10.26 -9.46 18.79
N ALA A 113 10.89 -8.33 19.13
CA ALA A 113 11.00 -7.84 20.50
C ALA A 113 10.63 -6.35 20.58
N LYS A 114 10.00 -5.97 21.68
CA LYS A 114 9.59 -4.58 21.93
C LYS A 114 10.78 -3.61 21.86
N GLU A 115 11.94 -4.05 22.35
CA GLU A 115 13.18 -3.27 22.34
C GLU A 115 14.25 -4.01 21.51
N PRO A 116 14.95 -3.31 20.60
CA PRO A 116 16.09 -3.88 19.86
C PRO A 116 17.23 -4.29 20.79
N LYS A 117 18.05 -5.26 20.36
CA LYS A 117 19.26 -5.72 21.05
C LYS A 117 20.51 -5.01 20.58
#